data_AF-A0A8C3QUM4-F1
#
_entry.id   AF-A0A8C3QUM4-F1
#
_cell.length_a   1.000
_cell.length_b   1.000
_cell.length_c   1.000
_cell.angle_alpha   90.00
_cell.angle_beta   90.00
_cell.angle_gamma   90.00
#
_symmetry.space_group_name_H-M   'P 1'
#
loop_
_entity.id
_entity.type
_entity.pdbx_description
1 polymer ?
#
loop_
_entity_poly.entity_id
_entity_poly.type
_entity_poly.pdbx_seq_one_letter_code
_entity_poly.pdbx_strand_id
1 'polypeptide(L)'
;KGEAVRQGLEYELAVARKGAHLKVCTAEEELSEAKNKLVELQVTATEKTFHNAQQKWEEEQQRLERAKDDISRIYNNEYVFLLKERNEELSNELQNMCKKLRDVEVEHSGCNEVLRCQANELKCSTEREKKLKKELEAAAVRTKKLEESIEAERATHLASNFTSEIIQLRIRELEEAVHVEKDRREGALSDLEMIKKEFKGLEYAYEREKHNAQENLEKLNVLERECISTNNQMKEVIEEKKKVIIDLSARLRDAEKSCRELQSELAMAKKHQVFLTETYENNMRELELLLDSFAMSGQRTAGTCEDKDKPLSSSVVATLRCTLTAYQNKLEDTSNELEKMKALCKKMTKELDVSEEKMCALRHDLKEAQDTVADANKELNHLHAKCADRETLIETLKMELQDVQQCWEKEQIRATESENEIQKLTRAYQKDMEEKLTFLHSLYQHLIAGCVLIKQPEGILDRFSWSELCVVLQENVDALISDLNRANEKISHLEYVCKNKSNTMKELQQSQEDAFNKMAEQMKAQASCWQNEKKYLEQQYSGLLGEVYARAQVRCYELLIFIFFFW
;
A
#
# COMPACT_ATOMS: atom_id res chain seq x y z
N LYS A 1 240.26 3.22 81.98
CA LYS A 1 239.58 3.72 80.76
C LYS A 1 238.17 3.16 80.54
N GLY A 2 237.78 1.98 81.07
CA GLY A 2 236.43 1.42 80.84
C GLY A 2 235.43 1.56 82.00
N GLU A 3 235.78 1.11 83.21
CA GLU A 3 234.76 0.78 84.23
C GLU A 3 234.08 1.98 84.91
N ALA A 4 234.80 3.04 85.24
CA ALA A 4 234.22 4.17 85.99
C ALA A 4 233.26 5.03 85.14
N VAL A 5 233.48 5.07 83.83
CA VAL A 5 232.57 5.75 82.87
C VAL A 5 231.26 4.98 82.75
N ARG A 6 231.27 3.65 82.92
CA ARG A 6 230.06 2.81 82.91
C ARG A 6 229.17 3.07 84.11
N GLN A 7 229.75 3.22 85.31
CA GLN A 7 228.97 3.53 86.52
C GLN A 7 228.39 4.95 86.50
N GLY A 8 229.08 5.93 85.91
CA GLY A 8 228.55 7.29 85.72
C GLY A 8 227.32 7.32 84.83
N LEU A 9 227.30 6.52 83.75
CA LEU A 9 226.17 6.44 82.83
C LEU A 9 224.99 5.61 83.39
N GLU A 10 225.25 4.58 84.20
CA GLU A 10 224.20 3.78 84.83
C GLU A 10 223.41 4.57 85.90
N TYR A 11 224.05 5.49 86.63
CA TYR A 11 223.35 6.31 87.62
C TYR A 11 222.51 7.43 86.99
N GLU A 12 222.99 8.10 85.94
CA GLU A 12 222.21 9.12 85.21
C GLU A 12 220.95 8.53 84.54
N LEU A 13 220.99 7.27 84.12
CA LEU A 13 219.81 6.54 83.60
C LEU A 13 218.72 6.31 84.68
N ALA A 14 219.09 6.11 85.94
CA ALA A 14 218.14 5.95 87.03
C ALA A 14 217.45 7.28 87.38
N VAL A 15 218.17 8.40 87.30
CA VAL A 15 217.63 9.76 87.50
C VAL A 15 216.64 10.13 86.39
N ALA A 16 216.94 9.77 85.13
CA ALA A 16 216.04 10.01 84.01
C ALA A 16 214.73 9.18 84.09
N ARG A 17 214.79 7.94 84.61
CA ARG A 17 213.60 7.08 84.78
C ARG A 17 212.65 7.57 85.87
N LYS A 18 213.17 8.14 86.98
CA LYS A 18 212.31 8.67 88.05
C LYS A 18 211.60 9.98 87.65
N GLY A 19 212.23 10.79 86.80
CA GLY A 19 211.64 12.03 86.27
C GLY A 19 210.52 11.82 85.23
N ALA A 20 210.54 10.72 84.47
CA ALA A 20 209.49 10.40 83.48
C ALA A 20 208.17 9.95 84.12
N HIS A 21 208.21 9.35 85.31
CA HIS A 21 207.02 8.91 86.04
C HIS A 21 206.19 10.08 86.63
N LEU A 22 206.79 11.28 86.73
CA LEU A 22 206.16 12.52 87.22
C LEU A 22 205.16 13.15 86.23
N LYS A 23 205.02 12.65 84.99
CA LYS A 23 204.12 13.25 83.98
C LYS A 23 202.93 12.39 83.58
N VAL A 24 202.97 11.10 83.88
CA VAL A 24 201.88 10.17 83.52
C VAL A 24 200.73 10.25 84.52
N CYS A 25 201.04 10.27 85.82
CA CYS A 25 199.99 10.31 86.86
C CYS A 25 199.16 11.60 86.85
N THR A 26 199.75 12.75 86.46
CA THR A 26 199.02 14.03 86.37
C THR A 26 198.12 14.13 85.14
N ALA A 27 198.41 13.40 84.06
CA ALA A 27 197.57 13.37 82.86
C ALA A 27 196.34 12.45 82.99
N GLU A 28 196.40 11.45 83.89
CA GLU A 28 195.27 10.54 84.16
C GLU A 28 194.16 11.21 84.99
N GLU A 29 194.49 12.14 85.89
CA GLU A 29 193.48 12.88 86.68
C GLU A 29 192.67 13.87 85.80
N GLU A 30 193.30 14.54 84.83
CA GLU A 30 192.60 15.50 83.96
C GLU A 30 191.67 14.83 82.93
N LEU A 31 191.96 13.59 82.51
CA LEU A 31 191.13 12.85 81.55
C LEU A 31 189.82 12.33 82.19
N SER A 32 189.82 12.02 83.48
CA SER A 32 188.65 11.53 84.21
C SER A 32 187.59 12.62 84.42
N GLU A 33 188.02 13.85 84.69
CA GLU A 33 187.12 15.00 84.91
C GLU A 33 186.34 15.40 83.63
N ALA A 34 187.01 15.34 82.46
CA ALA A 34 186.40 15.72 81.18
C ALA A 34 185.32 14.72 80.71
N LYS A 35 185.41 13.45 81.12
CA LYS A 35 184.51 12.38 80.64
C LYS A 35 183.14 12.41 81.30
N ASN A 36 183.04 12.87 82.56
CA ASN A 36 181.76 12.93 83.28
C ASN A 36 180.85 14.08 82.80
N LYS A 37 181.40 15.21 82.36
CA LYS A 37 180.60 16.35 81.86
C LYS A 37 179.90 16.10 80.52
N LEU A 38 180.36 15.14 79.72
CA LEU A 38 179.75 14.82 78.42
C LEU A 38 178.45 14.00 78.56
N VAL A 39 178.36 13.13 79.58
CA VAL A 39 177.22 12.22 79.75
C VAL A 39 175.94 12.96 80.20
N GLU A 40 176.05 14.00 81.02
CA GLU A 40 174.87 14.77 81.50
C GLU A 40 174.16 15.56 80.39
N LEU A 41 174.90 16.10 79.41
CA LEU A 41 174.31 16.90 78.34
C LEU A 41 173.55 16.06 77.30
N GLN A 42 173.81 14.75 77.22
CA GLN A 42 173.14 13.87 76.24
C GLN A 42 171.73 13.44 76.70
N VAL A 43 171.48 13.31 78.01
CA VAL A 43 170.20 12.81 78.55
C VAL A 43 169.10 13.88 78.53
N THR A 44 169.44 15.14 78.82
CA THR A 44 168.47 16.24 78.91
C THR A 44 167.90 16.68 77.55
N ALA A 45 168.61 16.43 76.44
CA ALA A 45 168.14 16.77 75.10
C ALA A 45 167.03 15.81 74.60
N THR A 46 167.07 14.53 74.98
CA THR A 46 166.12 13.52 74.47
C THR A 46 164.74 13.61 75.12
N GLU A 47 164.64 13.98 76.40
CA GLU A 47 163.35 14.02 77.12
C GLU A 47 162.40 15.12 76.60
N LYS A 48 162.92 16.28 76.17
CA LYS A 48 162.07 17.37 75.62
C LYS A 48 161.39 17.03 74.30
N THR A 49 161.98 16.14 73.50
CA THR A 49 161.43 15.81 72.18
C THR A 49 160.21 14.89 72.25
N PHE A 50 160.14 14.00 73.24
CA PHE A 50 159.03 13.08 73.43
C PHE A 50 157.73 13.78 73.86
N HIS A 51 157.83 14.76 74.76
CA HIS A 51 156.65 15.43 75.31
C HIS A 51 155.87 16.24 74.25
N ASN A 52 156.58 16.89 73.32
CA ASN A 52 155.97 17.64 72.22
C ASN A 52 155.19 16.76 71.22
N ALA A 53 155.60 15.50 71.03
CA ALA A 53 154.91 14.58 70.13
C ALA A 53 153.57 14.10 70.73
N GLN A 54 153.50 13.96 72.05
CA GLN A 54 152.30 13.49 72.76
C GLN A 54 151.16 14.51 72.68
N GLN A 55 151.44 15.80 72.87
CA GLN A 55 150.42 16.85 72.86
C GLN A 55 149.72 17.00 71.49
N LYS A 56 150.46 16.87 70.38
CA LYS A 56 149.88 17.00 69.03
C LYS A 56 148.88 15.89 68.68
N TRP A 57 149.02 14.72 69.27
CA TRP A 57 148.13 13.60 69.01
C TRP A 57 146.75 13.80 69.64
N GLU A 58 146.70 14.37 70.85
CA GLU A 58 145.44 14.66 71.57
C GLU A 58 144.60 15.73 70.86
N GLU A 59 145.23 16.77 70.30
CA GLU A 59 144.52 17.84 69.57
C GLU A 59 143.83 17.34 68.29
N GLU A 60 144.42 16.37 67.58
CA GLU A 60 143.84 15.82 66.35
C GLU A 60 142.60 14.97 66.65
N GLN A 61 142.63 14.24 67.76
CA GLN A 61 141.54 13.37 68.19
C GLN A 61 140.27 14.18 68.53
N GLN A 62 140.42 15.36 69.12
CA GLN A 62 139.28 16.26 69.38
C GLN A 62 138.68 16.91 68.13
N ARG A 63 139.43 17.05 67.04
CA ARG A 63 138.93 17.66 65.80
C ARG A 63 138.02 16.70 65.03
N LEU A 64 138.36 15.41 65.04
CA LEU A 64 137.58 14.35 64.40
C LEU A 64 136.19 14.16 65.03
N GLU A 65 136.08 14.21 66.36
CA GLU A 65 134.78 13.98 67.01
C GLU A 65 133.76 15.10 66.71
N ARG A 66 134.22 16.36 66.64
CA ARG A 66 133.34 17.49 66.26
C ARG A 66 132.78 17.37 64.84
N ALA A 67 133.58 16.90 63.89
CA ALA A 67 133.14 16.72 62.51
C ALA A 67 132.03 15.66 62.37
N LYS A 68 132.08 14.61 63.19
CA LYS A 68 131.09 13.52 63.21
C LYS A 68 129.72 14.00 63.70
N ASP A 69 129.69 14.85 64.72
CA ASP A 69 128.44 15.40 65.27
C ASP A 69 127.74 16.34 64.26
N ASP A 70 128.51 17.17 63.54
CA ASP A 70 127.94 18.07 62.54
C ASP A 70 127.29 17.33 61.37
N ILE A 71 127.88 16.23 60.89
CA ILE A 71 127.29 15.39 59.83
C ILE A 71 125.96 14.79 60.27
N SER A 72 125.91 14.26 61.51
CA SER A 72 124.69 13.65 62.06
C SER A 72 123.54 14.64 62.18
N ARG A 73 123.85 15.91 62.54
CA ARG A 73 122.84 16.97 62.61
C ARG A 73 122.27 17.32 61.24
N ILE A 74 123.11 17.43 60.22
CA ILE A 74 122.68 17.77 58.86
C ILE A 74 121.76 16.68 58.29
N TYR A 75 122.18 15.42 58.38
CA TYR A 75 121.40 14.28 57.86
C TYR A 75 119.99 14.20 58.48
N ASN A 76 119.88 14.37 59.80
CA ASN A 76 118.58 14.32 60.47
C ASN A 76 117.66 15.47 60.07
N ASN A 77 118.19 16.68 59.88
CA ASN A 77 117.37 17.82 59.48
C ASN A 77 116.80 17.65 58.07
N GLU A 78 117.60 17.10 57.14
CA GLU A 78 117.17 16.86 55.76
C GLU A 78 116.11 15.75 55.67
N TYR A 79 116.28 14.68 56.46
CA TYR A 79 115.31 13.60 56.58
C TYR A 79 113.94 14.07 57.11
N VAL A 80 113.93 14.93 58.13
CA VAL A 80 112.69 15.48 58.70
C VAL A 80 111.98 16.41 57.72
N PHE A 81 112.74 17.19 56.95
CA PHE A 81 112.16 18.10 55.95
C PHE A 81 111.41 17.33 54.85
N LEU A 82 112.05 16.31 54.27
CA LEU A 82 111.44 15.48 53.21
C LEU A 82 110.18 14.74 53.68
N LEU A 83 110.19 14.23 54.91
CA LEU A 83 109.00 13.60 55.50
C LEU A 83 107.82 14.56 55.63
N LYS A 84 108.09 15.81 56.03
CA LYS A 84 107.05 16.82 56.20
C LYS A 84 106.43 17.22 54.85
N GLU A 85 107.26 17.44 53.83
CA GLU A 85 106.81 17.75 52.47
C GLU A 85 105.94 16.63 51.89
N ARG A 86 106.38 15.37 52.03
CA ARG A 86 105.61 14.21 51.56
C ARG A 86 104.27 14.06 52.24
N ASN A 87 104.20 14.36 53.54
CA ASN A 87 102.96 14.25 54.32
C ASN A 87 101.97 15.38 53.98
N GLU A 88 102.46 16.59 53.71
CA GLU A 88 101.64 17.70 53.22
C GLU A 88 101.05 17.40 51.83
N GLU A 89 101.82 16.83 50.90
CA GLU A 89 101.31 16.37 49.60
C GLU A 89 100.19 15.33 49.74
N LEU A 90 100.43 14.26 50.52
CA LEU A 90 99.45 13.19 50.75
C LEU A 90 98.16 13.72 51.40
N SER A 91 98.29 14.65 52.34
CA SER A 91 97.14 15.29 53.00
C SER A 91 96.31 16.11 52.00
N ASN A 92 96.95 16.87 51.12
CA ASN A 92 96.27 17.69 50.12
C ASN A 92 95.53 16.82 49.08
N GLU A 93 96.15 15.73 48.63
CA GLU A 93 95.53 14.79 47.66
C GLU A 93 94.29 14.09 48.26
N LEU A 94 94.39 13.63 49.50
CA LEU A 94 93.26 13.01 50.22
C LEU A 94 92.12 14.00 50.42
N GLN A 95 92.42 15.25 50.79
CA GLN A 95 91.39 16.28 50.96
C GLN A 95 90.67 16.57 49.64
N ASN A 96 91.40 16.58 48.51
CA ASN A 96 90.84 16.78 47.18
C ASN A 96 89.94 15.59 46.77
N MET A 97 90.38 14.35 47.00
CA MET A 97 89.56 13.16 46.74
C MET A 97 88.28 13.13 47.59
N CYS A 98 88.38 13.43 48.88
CA CYS A 98 87.22 13.53 49.77
C CYS A 98 86.22 14.60 49.32
N LYS A 99 86.71 15.70 48.71
CA LYS A 99 85.84 16.72 48.14
C LYS A 99 85.09 16.20 46.91
N LYS A 100 85.80 15.58 45.95
CA LYS A 100 85.19 14.99 44.75
C LYS A 100 84.16 13.91 45.08
N LEU A 101 84.42 13.08 46.09
CA LEU A 101 83.50 12.03 46.52
C LEU A 101 82.20 12.62 47.05
N ARG A 102 82.27 13.68 47.87
CA ARG A 102 81.09 14.42 48.33
C ARG A 102 80.32 15.06 47.18
N ASP A 103 81.02 15.66 46.21
CA ASP A 103 80.37 16.29 45.06
C ASP A 103 79.59 15.25 44.23
N VAL A 104 80.18 14.07 44.01
CA VAL A 104 79.51 12.94 43.31
C VAL A 104 78.33 12.37 44.10
N GLU A 105 78.43 12.26 45.43
CA GLU A 105 77.31 11.82 46.28
C GLU A 105 76.13 12.79 46.20
N VAL A 106 76.39 14.09 46.21
CA VAL A 106 75.36 15.13 46.06
C VAL A 106 74.72 15.04 44.67
N GLU A 107 75.50 14.95 43.60
CA GLU A 107 74.97 14.77 42.24
C GLU A 107 74.13 13.49 42.11
N HIS A 108 74.60 12.37 42.65
CA HIS A 108 73.88 11.09 42.64
C HIS A 108 72.56 11.17 43.44
N SER A 109 72.57 11.87 44.58
CA SER A 109 71.35 12.12 45.36
C SER A 109 70.33 12.95 44.58
N GLY A 110 70.79 14.00 43.88
CA GLY A 110 69.96 14.82 43.01
C GLY A 110 69.39 14.05 41.82
N CYS A 111 70.21 13.22 41.16
CA CYS A 111 69.76 12.33 40.08
C CYS A 111 68.69 11.35 40.57
N ASN A 112 68.86 10.76 41.76
CA ASN A 112 67.88 9.85 42.35
C ASN A 112 66.55 10.54 42.69
N GLU A 113 66.58 11.78 43.17
CA GLU A 113 65.36 12.56 43.43
C GLU A 113 64.61 12.88 42.12
N VAL A 114 65.33 13.29 41.07
CA VAL A 114 64.73 13.51 39.74
C VAL A 114 64.10 12.24 39.19
N LEU A 115 64.78 11.10 39.26
CA LEU A 115 64.24 9.80 38.83
C LEU A 115 62.99 9.42 39.62
N ARG A 116 62.96 9.69 40.93
CA ARG A 116 61.78 9.43 41.79
C ARG A 116 60.60 10.32 41.39
N CYS A 117 60.83 11.61 41.13
CA CYS A 117 59.81 12.53 40.65
C CYS A 117 59.25 12.08 39.29
N GLN A 118 60.12 11.72 38.33
CA GLN A 118 59.70 11.20 37.02
C GLN A 118 58.88 9.90 37.14
N ALA A 119 59.27 8.98 38.03
CA ALA A 119 58.51 7.75 38.26
C ALA A 119 57.09 8.04 38.83
N ASN A 120 56.97 9.01 39.74
CA ASN A 120 55.69 9.42 40.29
C ASN A 120 54.81 10.13 39.24
N GLU A 121 55.39 11.00 38.41
CA GLU A 121 54.68 11.65 37.30
C GLU A 121 54.16 10.63 36.28
N LEU A 122 54.98 9.65 35.91
CA LEU A 122 54.58 8.55 35.04
C LEU A 122 53.42 7.76 35.66
N LYS A 123 53.50 7.40 36.95
CA LYS A 123 52.42 6.72 37.65
C LYS A 123 51.12 7.53 37.60
N CYS A 124 51.15 8.81 37.98
CA CYS A 124 50.00 9.71 37.90
C CYS A 124 49.45 9.84 36.48
N SER A 125 50.32 9.87 35.47
CA SER A 125 49.91 9.91 34.06
C SER A 125 49.19 8.62 33.65
N THR A 126 49.71 7.45 34.03
CA THR A 126 49.05 6.16 33.72
C THR A 126 47.69 6.00 34.41
N GLU A 127 47.51 6.54 35.62
CA GLU A 127 46.22 6.55 36.31
C GLU A 127 45.21 7.47 35.61
N ARG A 128 45.66 8.67 35.20
CA ARG A 128 44.85 9.59 34.39
C ARG A 128 44.46 8.97 33.05
N GLU A 129 45.38 8.33 32.35
CA GLU A 129 45.13 7.64 31.08
C GLU A 129 44.11 6.51 31.25
N LYS A 130 44.24 5.67 32.30
CA LYS A 130 43.26 4.63 32.61
C LYS A 130 41.87 5.21 32.86
N LYS A 131 41.77 6.35 33.55
CA LYS A 131 40.48 7.02 33.79
C LYS A 131 39.89 7.56 32.48
N LEU A 132 40.69 8.26 31.67
CA LEU A 132 40.25 8.77 30.36
C LEU A 132 39.83 7.64 29.42
N LYS A 133 40.52 6.50 29.44
CA LYS A 133 40.14 5.33 28.64
C LYS A 133 38.77 4.78 29.04
N LYS A 134 38.49 4.67 30.35
CA LYS A 134 37.16 4.28 30.84
C LYS A 134 36.07 5.28 30.46
N GLU A 135 36.37 6.57 30.54
CA GLU A 135 35.44 7.64 30.13
C GLU A 135 35.18 7.61 28.62
N LEU A 136 36.20 7.35 27.81
CA LEU A 136 36.10 7.17 26.36
C LEU A 136 35.27 5.95 25.99
N GLU A 137 35.50 4.80 26.63
CA GLU A 137 34.69 3.59 26.46
C GLU A 137 33.22 3.84 26.84
N ALA A 138 32.98 4.51 27.98
CA ALA A 138 31.63 4.88 28.40
C ALA A 138 30.97 5.90 27.45
N ALA A 139 31.73 6.84 26.89
CA ALA A 139 31.24 7.75 25.85
C ALA A 139 30.89 6.99 24.57
N ALA A 140 31.75 6.08 24.10
CA ALA A 140 31.51 5.26 22.92
C ALA A 140 30.24 4.40 23.04
N VAL A 141 30.01 3.78 24.20
CA VAL A 141 28.77 3.03 24.48
C VAL A 141 27.54 3.95 24.44
N ARG A 142 27.64 5.16 25.00
CA ARG A 142 26.54 6.14 24.94
C ARG A 142 26.26 6.61 23.51
N THR A 143 27.29 6.87 22.72
CA THR A 143 27.15 7.22 21.29
C THR A 143 26.44 6.12 20.53
N LYS A 144 26.88 4.86 20.70
CA LYS A 144 26.25 3.71 20.05
C LYS A 144 24.76 3.56 20.41
N LYS A 145 24.43 3.73 21.70
CA LYS A 145 23.03 3.68 22.16
C LYS A 145 22.17 4.80 21.54
N LEU A 146 22.74 6.00 21.41
CA LEU A 146 22.05 7.13 20.76
C LEU A 146 21.86 6.87 19.26
N GLU A 147 22.86 6.32 18.58
CA GLU A 147 22.75 5.93 17.16
C GLU A 147 21.66 4.88 16.95
N GLU A 148 21.63 3.83 17.79
CA GLU A 148 20.58 2.80 17.77
C GLU A 148 19.17 3.41 18.02
N SER A 149 19.05 4.35 18.95
CA SER A 149 17.78 5.05 19.22
C SER A 149 17.34 5.93 18.05
N ILE A 150 18.26 6.67 17.43
CA ILE A 150 17.96 7.52 16.27
C ILE A 150 17.54 6.66 15.07
N GLU A 151 18.20 5.52 14.86
CA GLU A 151 17.85 4.63 13.75
C GLU A 151 16.49 3.94 13.99
N ALA A 152 16.20 3.55 15.23
CA ALA A 152 14.86 3.07 15.59
C ALA A 152 13.78 4.14 15.34
N GLU A 153 14.04 5.39 15.72
CA GLU A 153 13.13 6.50 15.48
C GLU A 153 12.91 6.76 13.97
N ARG A 154 13.99 6.74 13.16
CA ARG A 154 13.90 6.83 11.70
C ARG A 154 13.05 5.71 11.10
N ALA A 155 13.23 4.47 11.56
CA ALA A 155 12.42 3.34 11.11
C ALA A 155 10.94 3.54 11.45
N THR A 156 10.62 4.01 12.67
CA THR A 156 9.23 4.30 13.05
C THR A 156 8.63 5.46 12.26
N HIS A 157 9.40 6.52 11.98
CA HIS A 157 8.96 7.65 11.17
C HIS A 157 8.68 7.22 9.73
N LEU A 158 9.56 6.41 9.12
CA LEU A 158 9.34 5.86 7.78
C LEU A 158 8.08 4.99 7.74
N ALA A 159 7.90 4.09 8.71
CA ALA A 159 6.69 3.27 8.80
C ALA A 159 5.41 4.12 8.96
N SER A 160 5.47 5.18 9.79
CA SER A 160 4.37 6.13 9.95
C SER A 160 4.09 6.91 8.66
N ASN A 161 5.12 7.31 7.91
CA ASN A 161 4.96 8.01 6.65
C ASN A 161 4.28 7.14 5.59
N PHE A 162 4.74 5.89 5.42
CA PHE A 162 4.07 4.94 4.52
C PHE A 162 2.61 4.69 4.92
N THR A 163 2.34 4.57 6.23
CA THR A 163 0.96 4.42 6.73
C THR A 163 0.10 5.64 6.37
N SER A 164 0.64 6.86 6.51
CA SER A 164 -0.05 8.09 6.12
C SER A 164 -0.31 8.17 4.61
N GLU A 165 0.67 7.79 3.78
CA GLU A 165 0.51 7.75 2.32
C GLU A 165 -0.58 6.75 1.89
N ILE A 166 -0.62 5.57 2.50
CA ILE A 166 -1.68 4.57 2.26
C ILE A 166 -3.05 5.14 2.63
N ILE A 167 -3.17 5.81 3.79
CA ILE A 167 -4.43 6.44 4.22
C ILE A 167 -4.85 7.54 3.24
N GLN A 168 -3.93 8.38 2.78
CA GLN A 168 -4.23 9.44 1.80
C GLN A 168 -4.69 8.89 0.45
N LEU A 169 -4.06 7.81 -0.04
CA LEU A 169 -4.51 7.12 -1.24
C LEU A 169 -5.92 6.55 -1.05
N ARG A 170 -6.20 5.94 0.10
CA ARG A 170 -7.53 5.41 0.41
C ARG A 170 -8.60 6.50 0.50
N ILE A 171 -8.27 7.65 1.08
CA ILE A 171 -9.17 8.81 1.11
C ILE A 171 -9.51 9.23 -0.32
N ARG A 172 -8.51 9.34 -1.20
CA ARG A 172 -8.73 9.73 -2.60
C ARG A 172 -9.60 8.73 -3.36
N GLU A 173 -9.38 7.43 -3.17
CA GLU A 173 -10.23 6.38 -3.75
C GLU A 173 -11.67 6.48 -3.28
N LEU A 174 -11.89 6.76 -1.98
CA LEU A 174 -13.22 6.93 -1.42
C LEU A 174 -13.91 8.20 -1.93
N GLU A 175 -13.17 9.30 -2.08
CA GLU A 175 -13.67 10.55 -2.67
C GLU A 175 -14.12 10.34 -4.12
N GLU A 176 -13.33 9.64 -4.94
CA GLU A 176 -13.67 9.31 -6.31
C GLU A 176 -14.90 8.39 -6.39
N ALA A 177 -14.96 7.35 -5.55
CA ALA A 177 -16.13 6.47 -5.47
C ALA A 177 -17.41 7.23 -5.09
N VAL A 178 -17.31 8.18 -4.15
CA VAL A 178 -18.45 9.03 -3.77
C VAL A 178 -18.87 9.95 -4.90
N HIS A 179 -17.93 10.50 -5.68
CA HIS A 179 -18.25 11.30 -6.85
C HIS A 179 -18.98 10.48 -7.92
N VAL A 180 -18.46 9.30 -8.26
CA VAL A 180 -19.12 8.39 -9.21
C VAL A 180 -20.53 8.01 -8.76
N GLU A 181 -20.73 7.74 -7.47
CA GLU A 181 -22.04 7.40 -6.94
C GLU A 181 -23.02 8.59 -6.97
N LYS A 182 -22.53 9.82 -6.78
CA LYS A 182 -23.36 11.03 -6.97
C LYS A 182 -23.81 11.17 -8.41
N ASP A 183 -22.91 10.99 -9.38
CA ASP A 183 -23.23 11.08 -10.79
C ASP A 183 -24.23 9.98 -11.20
N ARG A 184 -24.04 8.75 -10.70
CA ARG A 184 -24.98 7.64 -10.89
C ARG A 184 -26.36 7.96 -10.31
N ARG A 185 -26.41 8.56 -9.12
CA ARG A 185 -27.65 8.98 -8.47
C ARG A 185 -28.36 10.07 -9.28
N GLU A 186 -27.64 11.04 -9.80
CA GLU A 186 -28.20 12.10 -10.65
C GLU A 186 -28.79 11.53 -11.95
N GLY A 187 -28.10 10.58 -12.59
CA GLY A 187 -28.63 9.82 -13.72
C GLY A 187 -29.94 9.10 -13.37
N ALA A 188 -29.96 8.35 -12.28
CA ALA A 188 -31.17 7.64 -11.83
C ALA A 188 -32.34 8.59 -11.49
N LEU A 189 -32.06 9.78 -10.95
CA LEU A 189 -33.09 10.79 -10.70
C LEU A 189 -33.66 11.37 -12.00
N SER A 190 -32.83 11.58 -13.02
CA SER A 190 -33.27 12.02 -14.34
C SER A 190 -34.18 10.97 -14.99
N ASP A 191 -33.80 9.70 -14.94
CA ASP A 191 -34.58 8.58 -15.48
C ASP A 191 -35.94 8.46 -14.76
N LEU A 192 -35.95 8.61 -13.43
CA LEU A 192 -37.18 8.59 -12.65
C LEU A 192 -38.12 9.76 -12.99
N GLU A 193 -37.58 10.95 -13.26
CA GLU A 193 -38.39 12.09 -13.68
C GLU A 193 -38.95 11.90 -15.11
N MET A 194 -38.20 11.23 -16.01
CA MET A 194 -38.70 10.84 -17.33
C MET A 194 -39.87 9.85 -17.22
N ILE A 195 -39.71 8.77 -16.46
CA ILE A 195 -40.77 7.79 -16.19
C ILE A 195 -42.01 8.47 -15.60
N LYS A 196 -41.81 9.40 -14.66
CA LYS A 196 -42.91 10.16 -14.05
C LYS A 196 -43.66 11.03 -15.07
N LYS A 197 -42.97 11.60 -16.06
CA LYS A 197 -43.62 12.33 -17.17
C LYS A 197 -44.42 11.40 -18.07
N GLU A 198 -43.88 10.22 -18.38
CA GLU A 198 -44.59 9.19 -19.17
C GLU A 198 -45.86 8.72 -18.45
N PHE A 199 -45.79 8.44 -17.15
CA PHE A 199 -46.96 8.09 -16.35
C PHE A 199 -48.04 9.16 -16.38
N LYS A 200 -47.67 10.44 -16.28
CA LYS A 200 -48.63 11.55 -16.46
C LYS A 200 -49.25 11.53 -17.85
N GLY A 201 -48.46 11.31 -18.89
CA GLY A 201 -48.96 11.19 -20.27
C GLY A 201 -49.97 10.05 -20.43
N LEU A 202 -49.67 8.89 -19.84
CA LEU A 202 -50.55 7.73 -19.81
C LEU A 202 -51.85 8.02 -19.06
N GLU A 203 -51.77 8.68 -17.90
CA GLU A 203 -52.93 9.08 -17.09
C GLU A 203 -53.85 10.03 -17.88
N TYR A 204 -53.29 11.00 -18.60
CA TYR A 204 -54.06 11.87 -19.50
C TYR A 204 -54.73 11.11 -20.64
N ALA A 205 -54.02 10.15 -21.27
CA ALA A 205 -54.59 9.33 -22.34
C ALA A 205 -55.73 8.44 -21.81
N TYR A 206 -55.54 7.86 -20.62
CA TYR A 206 -56.54 7.05 -19.95
C TYR A 206 -57.82 7.84 -19.62
N GLU A 207 -57.70 9.02 -19.01
CA GLU A 207 -58.88 9.84 -18.69
C GLU A 207 -59.60 10.34 -19.95
N ARG A 208 -58.85 10.62 -21.04
CA ARG A 208 -59.46 10.95 -22.34
C ARG A 208 -60.26 9.78 -22.89
N GLU A 209 -59.69 8.57 -22.88
CA GLU A 209 -60.37 7.39 -23.41
C GLU A 209 -61.60 7.03 -22.59
N LYS A 210 -61.53 7.19 -21.27
CA LYS A 210 -62.69 7.05 -20.38
C LYS A 210 -63.79 8.04 -20.72
N HIS A 211 -63.46 9.29 -21.02
CA HIS A 211 -64.44 10.28 -21.47
C HIS A 211 -65.05 9.91 -22.83
N ASN A 212 -64.21 9.50 -23.80
CA ASN A 212 -64.68 9.04 -25.11
C ASN A 212 -65.62 7.84 -25.01
N ALA A 213 -65.29 6.86 -24.16
CA ALA A 213 -66.11 5.69 -23.92
C ALA A 213 -67.48 6.09 -23.34
N GLN A 214 -67.50 7.06 -22.42
CA GLN A 214 -68.74 7.61 -21.86
C GLN A 214 -69.60 8.30 -22.93
N GLU A 215 -69.01 9.16 -23.78
CA GLU A 215 -69.74 9.79 -24.89
C GLU A 215 -70.30 8.76 -25.88
N ASN A 216 -69.52 7.72 -26.20
CA ASN A 216 -69.94 6.67 -27.12
C ASN A 216 -71.11 5.86 -26.53
N LEU A 217 -71.09 5.60 -25.21
CA LEU A 217 -72.20 4.97 -24.51
C LEU A 217 -73.48 5.82 -24.59
N GLU A 218 -73.35 7.13 -24.41
CA GLU A 218 -74.48 8.06 -24.54
C GLU A 218 -75.05 8.09 -25.96
N LYS A 219 -74.19 8.15 -26.98
CA LYS A 219 -74.60 8.07 -28.41
C LYS A 219 -75.30 6.75 -28.71
N LEU A 220 -74.78 5.64 -28.20
CA LEU A 220 -75.40 4.32 -28.37
C LEU A 220 -76.80 4.28 -27.76
N ASN A 221 -76.99 4.82 -26.54
CA ASN A 221 -78.29 4.90 -25.88
C ASN A 221 -79.30 5.78 -26.64
N VAL A 222 -78.84 6.81 -27.37
CA VAL A 222 -79.70 7.61 -28.25
C VAL A 222 -80.15 6.76 -29.44
N LEU A 223 -79.21 6.11 -30.14
CA LEU A 223 -79.52 5.26 -31.29
C LEU A 223 -80.43 4.08 -30.93
N GLU A 224 -80.25 3.47 -29.77
CA GLU A 224 -81.12 2.40 -29.29
C GLU A 224 -82.57 2.90 -29.13
N ARG A 225 -82.77 4.07 -28.52
CA ARG A 225 -84.09 4.69 -28.38
C ARG A 225 -84.71 5.02 -29.74
N GLU A 226 -83.93 5.54 -30.69
CA GLU A 226 -84.39 5.81 -32.06
C GLU A 226 -84.79 4.53 -32.79
N CYS A 227 -84.01 3.45 -32.65
CA CYS A 227 -84.33 2.14 -33.21
C CYS A 227 -85.65 1.58 -32.64
N ILE A 228 -85.82 1.68 -31.31
CA ILE A 228 -87.07 1.27 -30.65
C ILE A 228 -88.25 2.10 -31.17
N SER A 229 -88.08 3.42 -31.29
CA SER A 229 -89.12 4.33 -31.79
C SER A 229 -89.53 4.02 -33.23
N THR A 230 -88.56 3.87 -34.14
CA THR A 230 -88.81 3.57 -35.55
C THR A 230 -89.44 2.19 -35.73
N ASN A 231 -89.03 1.20 -34.94
CA ASN A 231 -89.65 -0.13 -34.94
C ASN A 231 -91.11 -0.07 -34.48
N ASN A 232 -91.43 0.74 -33.46
CA ASN A 232 -92.81 0.94 -33.01
C ASN A 232 -93.66 1.63 -34.08
N GLN A 233 -93.15 2.69 -34.72
CA GLN A 233 -93.82 3.33 -35.85
C GLN A 233 -94.07 2.35 -37.00
N MET A 234 -93.08 1.52 -37.33
CA MET A 234 -93.22 0.54 -38.40
C MET A 234 -94.26 -0.55 -38.05
N LYS A 235 -94.33 -0.99 -36.78
CA LYS A 235 -95.40 -1.88 -36.31
C LYS A 235 -96.78 -1.25 -36.49
N GLU A 236 -96.95 0.03 -36.13
CA GLU A 236 -98.22 0.73 -36.32
C GLU A 236 -98.61 0.79 -37.81
N VAL A 237 -97.67 1.12 -38.70
CA VAL A 237 -97.90 1.12 -40.15
C VAL A 237 -98.27 -0.28 -40.65
N ILE A 238 -97.60 -1.33 -40.18
CA ILE A 238 -97.93 -2.71 -40.54
C ILE A 238 -99.35 -3.05 -40.11
N GLU A 239 -99.76 -2.72 -38.88
CA GLU A 239 -101.12 -2.97 -38.41
C GLU A 239 -102.17 -2.19 -39.21
N GLU A 240 -101.88 -0.95 -39.60
CA GLU A 240 -102.78 -0.17 -40.45
C GLU A 240 -102.90 -0.77 -41.86
N LYS A 241 -101.78 -1.18 -42.46
CA LYS A 241 -101.79 -1.87 -43.76
C LYS A 241 -102.55 -3.20 -43.69
N LYS A 242 -102.44 -3.95 -42.59
CA LYS A 242 -103.25 -5.17 -42.36
C LYS A 242 -104.74 -4.86 -42.38
N LYS A 243 -105.20 -3.80 -41.71
CA LYS A 243 -106.61 -3.39 -41.74
C LYS A 243 -107.08 -3.05 -43.15
N VAL A 244 -106.29 -2.29 -43.91
CA VAL A 244 -106.60 -1.95 -45.31
C VAL A 244 -106.70 -3.20 -46.18
N ILE A 245 -105.78 -4.16 -46.01
CA ILE A 245 -105.84 -5.43 -46.74
C ILE A 245 -107.12 -6.20 -46.39
N ILE A 246 -107.53 -6.23 -45.12
CA ILE A 246 -108.78 -6.88 -44.70
C ILE A 246 -109.99 -6.22 -45.36
N ASP A 247 -110.06 -4.89 -45.39
CA ASP A 247 -111.14 -4.13 -46.04
C ASP A 247 -111.20 -4.39 -47.56
N LEU A 248 -110.06 -4.25 -48.24
CA LEU A 248 -109.98 -4.52 -49.69
C LEU A 248 -110.34 -5.97 -50.01
N SER A 249 -109.95 -6.93 -49.17
CA SER A 249 -110.31 -8.34 -49.33
C SER A 249 -111.81 -8.56 -49.16
N ALA A 250 -112.47 -7.82 -48.26
CA ALA A 250 -113.93 -7.88 -48.12
C ALA A 250 -114.64 -7.31 -49.35
N ARG A 251 -114.24 -6.12 -49.81
CA ARG A 251 -114.78 -5.50 -51.03
C ARG A 251 -114.58 -6.35 -52.28
N LEU A 252 -113.42 -7.01 -52.40
CA LEU A 252 -113.15 -7.94 -53.49
C LEU A 252 -114.13 -9.12 -53.47
N ARG A 253 -114.36 -9.72 -52.30
CA ARG A 253 -115.36 -10.81 -52.17
C ARG A 253 -116.77 -10.37 -52.55
N ASP A 254 -117.15 -9.15 -52.17
CA ASP A 254 -118.46 -8.59 -52.52
C ASP A 254 -118.57 -8.35 -54.03
N ALA A 255 -117.55 -7.77 -54.65
CA ALA A 255 -117.50 -7.58 -56.10
C ALA A 255 -117.52 -8.91 -56.87
N GLU A 256 -116.78 -9.92 -56.40
CA GLU A 256 -116.83 -11.29 -56.95
C GLU A 256 -118.23 -11.92 -56.83
N LYS A 257 -118.94 -11.65 -55.73
CA LYS A 257 -120.33 -12.08 -55.55
C LYS A 257 -121.26 -11.38 -56.56
N SER A 258 -121.18 -10.05 -56.68
CA SER A 258 -121.97 -9.29 -57.65
C SER A 258 -121.65 -9.66 -59.10
N CYS A 259 -120.40 -9.93 -59.44
CA CYS A 259 -120.01 -10.45 -60.77
C CYS A 259 -120.67 -11.81 -61.06
N ARG A 260 -120.71 -12.72 -60.08
CA ARG A 260 -121.41 -14.01 -60.23
C ARG A 260 -122.92 -13.81 -60.43
N GLU A 261 -123.52 -12.88 -59.71
CA GLU A 261 -124.94 -12.50 -59.86
C GLU A 261 -125.22 -11.94 -61.27
N LEU A 262 -124.45 -10.94 -61.72
CA LEU A 262 -124.54 -10.36 -63.07
C LEU A 262 -124.29 -11.40 -64.18
N GLN A 263 -123.35 -12.34 -63.98
CA GLN A 263 -123.09 -13.41 -64.93
C GLN A 263 -124.30 -14.36 -65.05
N SER A 264 -124.98 -14.64 -63.92
CA SER A 264 -126.24 -15.41 -63.90
C SER A 264 -127.37 -14.64 -64.61
N GLU A 265 -127.52 -13.35 -64.33
CA GLU A 265 -128.49 -12.49 -65.02
C GLU A 265 -128.23 -12.41 -66.54
N LEU A 266 -126.97 -12.23 -66.95
CA LEU A 266 -126.58 -12.23 -68.35
C LEU A 266 -126.90 -13.57 -69.02
N ALA A 267 -126.67 -14.70 -68.32
CA ALA A 267 -127.04 -16.01 -68.83
C ALA A 267 -128.56 -16.15 -69.01
N MET A 268 -129.35 -15.61 -68.08
CA MET A 268 -130.81 -15.55 -68.19
C MET A 268 -131.26 -14.64 -69.34
N ALA A 269 -130.64 -13.47 -69.52
CA ALA A 269 -130.91 -12.57 -70.62
C ALA A 269 -130.56 -13.19 -71.98
N LYS A 270 -129.43 -13.91 -72.07
CA LYS A 270 -129.06 -14.68 -73.26
C LYS A 270 -130.11 -15.76 -73.59
N LYS A 271 -130.64 -16.48 -72.59
CA LYS A 271 -131.75 -17.43 -72.81
C LYS A 271 -133.01 -16.74 -73.34
N HIS A 272 -133.38 -15.58 -72.79
CA HIS A 272 -134.52 -14.79 -73.29
C HIS A 272 -134.29 -14.30 -74.72
N GLN A 273 -133.08 -13.83 -75.04
CA GLN A 273 -132.72 -13.41 -76.40
C GLN A 273 -132.87 -14.57 -77.38
N VAL A 274 -132.31 -15.74 -77.06
CA VAL A 274 -132.42 -16.96 -77.88
C VAL A 274 -133.89 -17.31 -78.13
N PHE A 275 -134.73 -17.32 -77.08
CA PHE A 275 -136.16 -17.58 -77.17
C PHE A 275 -136.88 -16.56 -78.08
N LEU A 276 -136.57 -15.27 -77.97
CA LEU A 276 -137.12 -14.22 -78.83
C LEU A 276 -136.71 -14.40 -80.30
N THR A 277 -135.43 -14.68 -80.58
CA THR A 277 -134.96 -14.96 -81.94
C THR A 277 -135.58 -16.21 -82.54
N GLU A 278 -135.73 -17.29 -81.76
CA GLU A 278 -136.37 -18.53 -82.21
C GLU A 278 -137.86 -18.30 -82.51
N THR A 279 -138.54 -17.50 -81.69
CA THR A 279 -139.94 -17.08 -81.93
C THR A 279 -140.04 -16.21 -83.20
N TYR A 280 -139.12 -15.26 -83.38
CA TYR A 280 -139.08 -14.42 -84.58
C TYR A 280 -138.76 -15.21 -85.85
N GLU A 281 -137.81 -16.15 -85.80
CA GLU A 281 -137.50 -17.04 -86.91
C GLU A 281 -138.66 -17.98 -87.25
N ASN A 282 -139.37 -18.51 -86.24
CA ASN A 282 -140.54 -19.35 -86.47
C ASN A 282 -141.68 -18.55 -87.11
N ASN A 283 -141.94 -17.31 -86.66
CA ASN A 283 -142.91 -16.40 -87.29
C ASN A 283 -142.52 -16.04 -88.73
N MET A 284 -141.23 -15.83 -89.02
CA MET A 284 -140.74 -15.57 -90.38
C MET A 284 -140.87 -16.79 -91.29
N ARG A 285 -140.58 -18.01 -90.78
CA ARG A 285 -140.79 -19.26 -91.53
C ARG A 285 -142.28 -19.55 -91.80
N GLU A 286 -143.19 -19.20 -90.90
CA GLU A 286 -144.64 -19.27 -91.14
C GLU A 286 -145.12 -18.27 -92.19
N LEU A 287 -144.56 -17.06 -92.21
CA LEU A 287 -144.81 -16.05 -93.24
C LEU A 287 -144.27 -16.48 -94.62
N GLU A 288 -143.10 -17.11 -94.69
CA GLU A 288 -142.53 -17.66 -95.93
C GLU A 288 -143.35 -18.84 -96.48
N LEU A 289 -143.91 -19.71 -95.62
CA LEU A 289 -144.79 -20.81 -96.03
C LEU A 289 -146.21 -20.36 -96.47
N LEU A 290 -146.68 -19.18 -96.04
CA LEU A 290 -147.94 -18.58 -96.46
C LEU A 290 -147.84 -17.78 -97.77
N LEU A 291 -146.64 -17.29 -98.11
CA LEU A 291 -146.38 -16.47 -99.30
C LEU A 291 -146.11 -17.29 -100.57
N ASP A 292 -145.94 -18.62 -100.47
CA ASP A 292 -145.63 -19.51 -101.61
C ASP A 292 -146.87 -20.08 -102.33
N SER A 293 -148.09 -19.64 -101.96
CA SER A 293 -149.33 -19.96 -102.67
C SER A 293 -150.11 -18.68 -103.07
N PHE A 294 -149.90 -18.24 -104.31
CA PHE A 294 -150.65 -17.23 -105.11
C PHE A 294 -150.15 -15.76 -105.16
N ALA A 295 -149.37 -15.53 -106.23
CA ALA A 295 -149.57 -14.53 -107.30
C ALA A 295 -149.07 -13.07 -107.14
N MET A 296 -147.93 -12.82 -107.83
CA MET A 296 -147.67 -11.82 -108.89
C MET A 296 -148.29 -10.41 -108.83
N SER A 297 -147.40 -9.41 -109.05
CA SER A 297 -147.53 -8.27 -110.01
C SER A 297 -147.57 -6.83 -109.45
N GLY A 298 -146.56 -6.05 -109.88
CA GLY A 298 -146.65 -4.59 -110.19
C GLY A 298 -146.27 -3.63 -109.05
N GLN A 299 -145.19 -2.83 -109.09
CA GLN A 299 -144.83 -1.71 -109.98
C GLN A 299 -145.06 -0.32 -109.33
N ARG A 300 -144.08 0.59 -109.55
CA ARG A 300 -144.12 2.09 -109.50
C ARG A 300 -143.98 2.76 -108.11
N THR A 301 -143.38 3.95 -107.90
CA THR A 301 -142.50 4.92 -108.62
C THR A 301 -142.28 6.15 -107.71
N ALA A 302 -141.31 7.00 -108.09
CA ALA A 302 -141.24 8.47 -107.90
C ALA A 302 -140.81 8.97 -106.52
N GLY A 303 -139.86 9.92 -106.36
CA GLY A 303 -139.69 11.21 -107.06
C GLY A 303 -140.21 12.33 -106.11
N THR A 304 -139.78 13.60 -106.03
CA THR A 304 -138.96 14.53 -106.83
C THR A 304 -138.92 15.87 -106.05
N CYS A 305 -138.03 16.83 -106.37
CA CYS A 305 -138.25 18.28 -106.65
C CYS A 305 -136.92 19.05 -106.47
N GLU A 306 -136.25 19.53 -107.52
CA GLU A 306 -136.54 20.67 -108.43
C GLU A 306 -136.34 22.04 -107.77
N ASP A 307 -135.59 22.96 -108.41
CA ASP A 307 -136.16 23.93 -109.36
C ASP A 307 -135.05 24.79 -110.02
N LYS A 308 -135.32 25.26 -111.24
CA LYS A 308 -134.47 26.13 -112.07
C LYS A 308 -135.17 27.48 -112.23
N ASP A 309 -134.41 28.52 -112.60
CA ASP A 309 -134.83 29.40 -113.69
C ASP A 309 -133.74 30.37 -114.18
N LYS A 310 -133.91 30.84 -115.42
CA LYS A 310 -132.98 31.59 -116.29
C LYS A 310 -133.60 32.96 -116.62
N PRO A 311 -132.84 34.02 -116.95
CA PRO A 311 -132.99 34.59 -118.30
C PRO A 311 -131.73 35.27 -118.91
N LEU A 312 -131.79 35.55 -120.23
CA LEU A 312 -130.74 36.13 -121.08
C LEU A 312 -130.66 37.68 -121.02
N SER A 313 -129.44 38.24 -121.15
CA SER A 313 -129.09 39.38 -122.04
C SER A 313 -127.67 39.95 -121.78
N SER A 314 -126.97 40.33 -122.86
CA SER A 314 -125.90 41.35 -122.96
C SER A 314 -124.41 40.95 -122.89
N SER A 315 -123.72 41.27 -123.99
CA SER A 315 -122.42 40.84 -124.51
C SER A 315 -121.18 41.56 -123.92
N VAL A 316 -121.18 41.94 -122.64
CA VAL A 316 -119.98 42.53 -121.98
C VAL A 316 -119.73 41.92 -120.58
N VAL A 317 -120.69 41.16 -120.04
CA VAL A 317 -120.64 40.57 -118.68
C VAL A 317 -119.96 39.19 -118.65
N ALA A 318 -119.75 38.53 -119.80
CA ALA A 318 -119.05 37.25 -119.88
C ALA A 318 -117.54 37.41 -119.61
N THR A 319 -116.92 38.49 -120.09
CA THR A 319 -115.52 38.79 -119.84
C THR A 319 -115.27 39.12 -118.37
N LEU A 320 -116.15 39.93 -117.73
CA LEU A 320 -116.06 40.22 -116.29
C LEU A 320 -116.35 39.01 -115.39
N ARG A 321 -117.25 38.08 -115.77
CA ARG A 321 -117.45 36.82 -115.03
C ARG A 321 -116.24 35.90 -115.13
N CYS A 322 -115.63 35.74 -116.31
CA CYS A 322 -114.40 34.97 -116.43
C CYS A 322 -113.25 35.59 -115.61
N THR A 323 -113.13 36.92 -115.55
CA THR A 323 -112.13 37.56 -114.67
C THR A 323 -112.49 37.46 -113.19
N LEU A 324 -113.76 37.58 -112.79
CA LEU A 324 -114.19 37.47 -111.40
C LEU A 324 -114.04 36.04 -110.86
N THR A 325 -114.38 35.01 -111.65
CA THR A 325 -114.17 33.60 -111.29
C THR A 325 -112.69 33.24 -111.29
N ALA A 326 -111.89 33.81 -112.19
CA ALA A 326 -110.44 33.70 -112.12
C ALA A 326 -109.87 34.38 -110.85
N TYR A 327 -110.38 35.55 -110.45
CA TYR A 327 -109.98 36.22 -109.20
C TYR A 327 -110.48 35.47 -107.96
N GLN A 328 -111.67 34.87 -107.97
CA GLN A 328 -112.18 34.03 -106.89
C GLN A 328 -111.36 32.75 -106.73
N ASN A 329 -111.06 32.04 -107.81
CA ASN A 329 -110.21 30.85 -107.76
C ASN A 329 -108.79 31.21 -107.30
N LYS A 330 -108.25 32.34 -107.76
CA LYS A 330 -106.93 32.81 -107.32
C LYS A 330 -106.93 33.23 -105.85
N LEU A 331 -108.03 33.81 -105.35
CA LEU A 331 -108.19 34.14 -103.93
C LEU A 331 -108.32 32.87 -103.08
N GLU A 332 -109.10 31.89 -103.53
CA GLU A 332 -109.25 30.57 -102.90
C GLU A 332 -107.91 29.80 -102.88
N ASP A 333 -107.17 29.81 -103.99
CA ASP A 333 -105.84 29.21 -104.09
C ASP A 333 -104.86 29.90 -103.14
N THR A 334 -104.84 31.24 -103.09
CA THR A 334 -104.00 31.97 -102.13
C THR A 334 -104.44 31.76 -100.68
N SER A 335 -105.73 31.54 -100.43
CA SER A 335 -106.27 31.24 -99.09
C SER A 335 -105.86 29.84 -98.64
N ASN A 336 -105.94 28.86 -99.54
CA ASN A 336 -105.48 27.50 -99.30
C ASN A 336 -103.96 27.43 -99.11
N GLU A 337 -103.18 28.19 -99.88
CA GLU A 337 -101.74 28.33 -99.66
C GLU A 337 -101.41 29.07 -98.36
N LEU A 338 -102.20 30.09 -97.97
CA LEU A 338 -102.06 30.77 -96.69
C LEU A 338 -102.33 29.83 -95.52
N GLU A 339 -103.38 28.98 -95.59
CA GLU A 339 -103.67 27.99 -94.54
C GLU A 339 -102.62 26.87 -94.51
N LYS A 340 -102.09 26.42 -95.65
CA LYS A 340 -100.91 25.51 -95.68
C LYS A 340 -99.69 26.16 -95.05
N MET A 341 -99.39 27.42 -95.39
CA MET A 341 -98.26 28.16 -94.83
C MET A 341 -98.44 28.38 -93.32
N LYS A 342 -99.67 28.64 -92.86
CA LYS A 342 -100.00 28.76 -91.43
C LYS A 342 -99.89 27.43 -90.70
N ALA A 343 -100.28 26.31 -91.32
CA ALA A 343 -100.05 24.97 -90.79
C ALA A 343 -98.56 24.63 -90.69
N LEU A 344 -97.76 25.01 -91.70
CA LEU A 344 -96.30 24.90 -91.69
C LEU A 344 -95.68 25.78 -90.61
N CYS A 345 -96.10 27.03 -90.46
CA CYS A 345 -95.65 27.90 -89.37
C CYS A 345 -95.98 27.31 -88.00
N LYS A 346 -97.20 26.80 -87.79
CA LYS A 346 -97.57 26.11 -86.54
C LYS A 346 -96.72 24.87 -86.28
N LYS A 347 -96.38 24.10 -87.32
CA LYS A 347 -95.49 22.94 -87.21
C LYS A 347 -94.07 23.38 -86.84
N MET A 348 -93.54 24.40 -87.52
CA MET A 348 -92.22 24.97 -87.25
C MET A 348 -92.12 25.57 -85.85
N THR A 349 -93.16 26.27 -85.35
CA THR A 349 -93.19 26.76 -83.96
C THR A 349 -93.14 25.61 -82.97
N LYS A 350 -93.93 24.54 -83.16
CA LYS A 350 -93.87 23.36 -82.28
C LYS A 350 -92.50 22.67 -82.31
N GLU A 351 -91.86 22.60 -83.47
CA GLU A 351 -90.51 22.05 -83.59
C GLU A 351 -89.46 22.94 -82.91
N LEU A 352 -89.61 24.27 -82.99
CA LEU A 352 -88.79 25.24 -82.26
C LEU A 352 -88.95 25.07 -80.74
N ASP A 353 -90.20 24.99 -80.25
CA ASP A 353 -90.51 24.79 -78.83
C ASP A 353 -89.89 23.49 -78.31
N VAL A 354 -90.06 22.38 -79.06
CA VAL A 354 -89.42 21.08 -78.74
C VAL A 354 -87.89 21.16 -78.77
N SER A 355 -87.31 21.95 -79.69
CA SER A 355 -85.87 22.17 -79.75
C SER A 355 -85.36 23.01 -78.57
N GLU A 356 -86.13 24.00 -78.13
CA GLU A 356 -85.81 24.84 -76.98
C GLU A 356 -85.88 24.05 -75.68
N GLU A 357 -86.92 23.24 -75.49
CA GLU A 357 -87.04 22.29 -74.36
C GLU A 357 -85.84 21.34 -74.32
N LYS A 358 -85.45 20.76 -75.47
CA LYS A 358 -84.24 19.92 -75.57
C LYS A 358 -82.96 20.68 -75.21
N MET A 359 -82.82 21.94 -75.65
CA MET A 359 -81.66 22.76 -75.28
C MET A 359 -81.64 23.11 -73.78
N CYS A 360 -82.81 23.26 -73.15
CA CYS A 360 -82.91 23.48 -71.71
C CYS A 360 -82.53 22.21 -70.93
N ALA A 361 -83.01 21.03 -71.36
CA ALA A 361 -82.61 19.75 -70.80
C ALA A 361 -81.09 19.53 -70.93
N LEU A 362 -80.53 19.71 -72.13
CA LEU A 362 -79.07 19.59 -72.35
C LEU A 362 -78.25 20.57 -71.51
N ARG A 363 -78.75 21.80 -71.28
CA ARG A 363 -78.07 22.78 -70.40
C ARG A 363 -78.11 22.34 -68.94
N HIS A 364 -79.23 21.78 -68.48
CA HIS A 364 -79.34 21.22 -67.15
C HIS A 364 -78.37 20.03 -66.97
N ASP A 365 -78.40 19.08 -67.90
CA ASP A 365 -77.52 17.90 -67.86
C ASP A 365 -76.04 18.29 -67.91
N LEU A 366 -75.67 19.28 -68.74
CA LEU A 366 -74.30 19.81 -68.78
C LEU A 366 -73.90 20.44 -67.44
N LYS A 367 -74.82 21.15 -66.79
CA LYS A 367 -74.55 21.78 -65.50
C LYS A 367 -74.39 20.73 -64.39
N GLU A 368 -75.24 19.72 -64.36
CA GLU A 368 -75.14 18.58 -63.45
C GLU A 368 -73.83 17.80 -63.68
N ALA A 369 -73.45 17.55 -64.93
CA ALA A 369 -72.16 16.95 -65.28
C ALA A 369 -70.96 17.81 -64.82
N GLN A 370 -71.05 19.14 -64.92
CA GLN A 370 -70.01 20.03 -64.42
C GLN A 370 -69.88 19.99 -62.89
N ASP A 371 -71.00 20.00 -62.18
CA ASP A 371 -71.01 19.98 -60.71
C ASP A 371 -70.49 18.63 -60.19
N THR A 372 -70.89 17.51 -60.81
CA THR A 372 -70.37 16.17 -60.48
C THR A 372 -68.87 16.05 -60.75
N VAL A 373 -68.35 16.61 -61.85
CA VAL A 373 -66.89 16.65 -62.11
C VAL A 373 -66.17 17.50 -61.06
N ALA A 374 -66.75 18.63 -60.63
CA ALA A 374 -66.16 19.47 -59.60
C ALA A 374 -66.08 18.76 -58.24
N ASP A 375 -67.14 18.04 -57.86
CA ASP A 375 -67.16 17.26 -56.62
C ASP A 375 -66.21 16.06 -56.67
N ALA A 376 -66.15 15.33 -57.80
CA ALA A 376 -65.16 14.28 -58.00
C ALA A 376 -63.72 14.81 -57.93
N ASN A 377 -63.46 16.03 -58.44
CA ASN A 377 -62.15 16.65 -58.34
C ASN A 377 -61.77 17.03 -56.89
N LYS A 378 -62.73 17.45 -56.07
CA LYS A 378 -62.49 17.68 -54.62
C LYS A 378 -62.16 16.37 -53.91
N GLU A 379 -62.89 15.30 -54.20
CA GLU A 379 -62.63 13.98 -53.63
C GLU A 379 -61.25 13.44 -54.04
N LEU A 380 -60.87 13.60 -55.32
CA LEU A 380 -59.54 13.23 -55.80
C LEU A 380 -58.43 13.99 -55.07
N ASN A 381 -58.57 15.30 -54.87
CA ASN A 381 -57.59 16.09 -54.13
C ASN A 381 -57.49 15.66 -52.65
N HIS A 382 -58.62 15.33 -52.02
CA HIS A 382 -58.63 14.78 -50.66
C HIS A 382 -57.90 13.44 -50.58
N LEU A 383 -58.10 12.56 -51.55
CA LEU A 383 -57.38 11.30 -51.65
C LEU A 383 -55.88 11.51 -51.88
N HIS A 384 -55.48 12.45 -52.73
CA HIS A 384 -54.07 12.80 -52.91
C HIS A 384 -53.42 13.32 -51.62
N ALA A 385 -54.10 14.19 -50.86
CA ALA A 385 -53.62 14.66 -49.57
C ALA A 385 -53.43 13.49 -48.58
N LYS A 386 -54.42 12.60 -48.46
CA LYS A 386 -54.31 11.39 -47.64
C LYS A 386 -53.18 10.47 -48.08
N CYS A 387 -52.91 10.35 -49.38
CA CYS A 387 -51.78 9.57 -49.89
C CYS A 387 -50.44 10.20 -49.48
N ALA A 388 -50.30 11.53 -49.58
CA ALA A 388 -49.11 12.23 -49.12
C ALA A 388 -48.88 12.06 -47.61
N ASP A 389 -49.93 12.17 -46.79
CA ASP A 389 -49.85 11.94 -45.34
C ASP A 389 -49.38 10.51 -45.03
N ARG A 390 -49.93 9.51 -45.74
CA ARG A 390 -49.50 8.12 -45.59
C ARG A 390 -48.06 7.91 -46.03
N GLU A 391 -47.62 8.58 -47.08
CA GLU A 391 -46.25 8.49 -47.58
C GLU A 391 -45.24 9.08 -46.57
N THR A 392 -45.58 10.22 -45.95
CA THR A 392 -44.75 10.78 -44.85
C THR A 392 -44.69 9.83 -43.65
N LEU A 393 -45.82 9.22 -43.27
CA LEU A 393 -45.85 8.23 -42.19
C LEU A 393 -44.98 7.01 -42.51
N ILE A 394 -45.03 6.52 -43.76
CA ILE A 394 -44.18 5.40 -44.20
C ILE A 394 -42.70 5.78 -44.08
N GLU A 395 -42.30 6.99 -44.48
CA GLU A 395 -40.91 7.41 -44.37
C GLU A 395 -40.48 7.55 -42.90
N THR A 396 -41.34 8.04 -42.02
CA THR A 396 -41.09 8.05 -40.57
C THR A 396 -40.91 6.64 -40.01
N LEU A 397 -41.83 5.71 -40.31
CA LEU A 397 -41.74 4.32 -39.85
C LEU A 397 -40.49 3.61 -40.37
N LYS A 398 -40.06 3.95 -41.59
CA LYS A 398 -38.83 3.41 -42.19
C LYS A 398 -37.57 3.92 -41.46
N MET A 399 -37.54 5.20 -41.07
CA MET A 399 -36.46 5.73 -40.23
C MET A 399 -36.44 5.07 -38.86
N GLU A 400 -37.60 4.94 -38.19
CA GLU A 400 -37.71 4.24 -36.91
C GLU A 400 -37.23 2.79 -37.00
N LEU A 401 -37.59 2.08 -38.07
CA LEU A 401 -37.13 0.71 -38.30
C LEU A 401 -35.60 0.64 -38.44
N GLN A 402 -35.01 1.59 -39.15
CA GLN A 402 -33.55 1.68 -39.31
C GLN A 402 -32.85 1.98 -37.99
N ASP A 403 -33.41 2.87 -37.16
CA ASP A 403 -32.89 3.19 -35.83
C ASP A 403 -32.95 1.98 -34.90
N VAL A 404 -34.09 1.26 -34.89
CA VAL A 404 -34.25 0.02 -34.13
C VAL A 404 -33.25 -1.05 -34.58
N GLN A 405 -33.02 -1.18 -35.89
CA GLN A 405 -32.03 -2.12 -36.42
C GLN A 405 -30.61 -1.78 -35.92
N GLN A 406 -30.21 -0.52 -35.98
CA GLN A 406 -28.90 -0.09 -35.48
C GLN A 406 -28.76 -0.29 -33.97
N CYS A 407 -29.82 -0.04 -33.21
CA CYS A 407 -29.84 -0.30 -31.76
C CYS A 407 -29.69 -1.80 -31.46
N TRP A 408 -30.37 -2.65 -32.22
CA TRP A 408 -30.25 -4.10 -32.10
C TRP A 408 -28.83 -4.59 -32.44
N GLU A 409 -28.21 -4.09 -33.50
CA GLU A 409 -26.82 -4.42 -33.86
C GLU A 409 -25.83 -4.03 -32.74
N LYS A 410 -26.01 -2.84 -32.14
CA LYS A 410 -25.19 -2.40 -30.99
C LYS A 410 -25.38 -3.30 -29.76
N GLU A 411 -26.62 -3.71 -29.48
CA GLU A 411 -26.91 -4.61 -28.35
C GLU A 411 -26.36 -6.01 -28.60
N GLN A 412 -26.40 -6.49 -29.86
CA GLN A 412 -25.77 -7.75 -30.25
C GLN A 412 -24.26 -7.73 -29.98
N ILE A 413 -23.57 -6.64 -30.33
CA ILE A 413 -22.14 -6.48 -30.04
C ILE A 413 -21.90 -6.50 -28.51
N ARG A 414 -22.65 -5.71 -27.74
CA ARG A 414 -22.54 -5.70 -26.26
C ARG A 414 -22.78 -7.08 -25.65
N ALA A 415 -23.77 -7.82 -26.14
CA ALA A 415 -24.05 -9.17 -25.68
C ALA A 415 -22.84 -10.09 -25.93
N THR A 416 -22.23 -10.05 -27.12
CA THR A 416 -21.03 -10.85 -27.40
C THR A 416 -19.82 -10.45 -26.55
N GLU A 417 -19.65 -9.17 -26.24
CA GLU A 417 -18.60 -8.69 -25.34
C GLU A 417 -18.80 -9.23 -23.91
N SER A 418 -20.03 -9.15 -23.40
CA SER A 418 -20.37 -9.67 -22.08
C SER A 418 -20.20 -11.19 -21.98
N GLU A 419 -20.57 -11.94 -23.02
CA GLU A 419 -20.35 -13.39 -23.13
C GLU A 419 -18.84 -13.71 -23.06
N ASN A 420 -18.02 -12.95 -23.78
CA ASN A 420 -16.56 -13.12 -23.75
C ASN A 420 -15.97 -12.84 -22.35
N GLU A 421 -16.45 -11.82 -21.64
CA GLU A 421 -16.02 -11.54 -20.27
C GLU A 421 -16.46 -12.64 -19.29
N ILE A 422 -17.69 -13.15 -19.42
CA ILE A 422 -18.17 -14.29 -18.62
C ILE A 422 -17.29 -15.51 -18.85
N GLN A 423 -16.91 -15.79 -20.10
CA GLN A 423 -16.00 -16.90 -20.41
C GLN A 423 -14.61 -16.71 -19.82
N LYS A 424 -14.04 -15.48 -19.85
CA LYS A 424 -12.75 -15.18 -19.20
C LYS A 424 -12.83 -15.40 -17.69
N LEU A 425 -13.88 -14.91 -17.04
CA LEU A 425 -14.11 -15.10 -15.60
C LEU A 425 -14.27 -16.58 -15.25
N THR A 426 -15.01 -17.34 -16.06
CA THR A 426 -15.20 -18.78 -15.85
C THR A 426 -13.87 -19.54 -15.92
N ARG A 427 -13.01 -19.23 -16.91
CA ARG A 427 -11.67 -19.82 -17.02
C ARG A 427 -10.78 -19.45 -15.84
N ALA A 428 -10.81 -18.19 -15.40
CA ALA A 428 -10.05 -17.74 -14.24
C ALA A 428 -10.49 -18.47 -12.96
N TYR A 429 -11.79 -18.63 -12.75
CA TYR A 429 -12.34 -19.37 -11.62
C TYR A 429 -11.96 -20.86 -11.64
N GLN A 430 -12.02 -21.51 -12.80
CA GLN A 430 -11.58 -22.90 -12.95
C GLN A 430 -10.08 -23.05 -12.63
N LYS A 431 -9.25 -22.13 -13.12
CA LYS A 431 -7.81 -22.13 -12.84
C LYS A 431 -7.52 -21.93 -11.34
N ASP A 432 -8.20 -20.98 -10.68
CA ASP A 432 -8.07 -20.77 -9.23
C ASP A 432 -8.47 -22.03 -8.43
N MET A 433 -9.55 -22.70 -8.84
CA MET A 433 -9.98 -23.96 -8.22
C MET A 433 -8.93 -25.07 -8.39
N GLU A 434 -8.33 -25.18 -9.57
CA GLU A 434 -7.28 -26.17 -9.85
C GLU A 434 -5.99 -25.87 -9.10
N GLU A 435 -5.55 -24.62 -9.02
CA GLU A 435 -4.39 -24.18 -8.23
C GLU A 435 -4.59 -24.50 -6.75
N LYS A 436 -5.76 -24.15 -6.21
CA LYS A 436 -6.13 -24.46 -4.84
C LYS A 436 -6.15 -25.96 -4.60
N LEU A 437 -6.80 -26.75 -5.45
CA LEU A 437 -6.84 -28.22 -5.33
C LEU A 437 -5.45 -28.83 -5.38
N THR A 438 -4.57 -28.32 -6.26
CA THR A 438 -3.18 -28.75 -6.37
C THR A 438 -2.38 -28.44 -5.11
N PHE A 439 -2.54 -27.24 -4.55
CA PHE A 439 -1.95 -26.87 -3.26
C PHE A 439 -2.40 -27.81 -2.15
N LEU A 440 -3.71 -28.05 -2.08
CA LEU A 440 -4.33 -28.85 -1.04
C LEU A 440 -3.85 -30.32 -1.14
N HIS A 441 -3.81 -30.87 -2.36
CA HIS A 441 -3.24 -32.19 -2.62
C HIS A 441 -1.75 -32.26 -2.24
N SER A 442 -0.97 -31.24 -2.58
CA SER A 442 0.45 -31.15 -2.20
C SER A 442 0.65 -31.14 -0.69
N LEU A 443 -0.21 -30.42 0.05
CA LEU A 443 -0.20 -30.40 1.52
C LEU A 443 -0.55 -31.77 2.09
N TYR A 444 -1.58 -32.42 1.56
CA TYR A 444 -1.95 -33.79 1.94
C TYR A 444 -0.80 -34.77 1.71
N GLN A 445 -0.13 -34.72 0.55
CA GLN A 445 1.03 -35.56 0.27
C GLN A 445 2.20 -35.29 1.23
N HIS A 446 2.46 -34.03 1.60
CA HIS A 446 3.47 -33.71 2.61
C HIS A 446 3.13 -34.26 3.99
N LEU A 447 1.86 -34.21 4.40
CA LEU A 447 1.40 -34.77 5.67
C LEU A 447 1.50 -36.31 5.68
N ILE A 448 1.20 -36.97 4.56
CA ILE A 448 1.45 -38.41 4.38
C ILE A 448 2.95 -38.70 4.53
N ALA A 449 3.79 -38.00 3.77
CA ALA A 449 5.23 -38.25 3.72
C ALA A 449 5.90 -37.99 5.08
N GLY A 450 5.45 -36.96 5.80
CA GLY A 450 5.89 -36.67 7.17
C GLY A 450 5.34 -37.63 8.23
N CYS A 451 4.52 -38.62 7.84
CA CYS A 451 3.83 -39.55 8.75
C CYS A 451 3.03 -38.82 9.85
N VAL A 452 2.49 -37.64 9.54
CA VAL A 452 1.77 -36.76 10.48
C VAL A 452 0.26 -37.04 10.46
N LEU A 453 -0.21 -37.83 9.50
CA LEU A 453 -1.63 -38.20 9.42
C LEU A 453 -2.05 -39.10 10.58
N ILE A 454 -3.13 -38.69 11.24
CA ILE A 454 -3.67 -39.37 12.42
C ILE A 454 -4.63 -40.51 11.99
N LYS A 455 -5.23 -40.41 10.80
CA LYS A 455 -5.96 -41.48 10.12
C LYS A 455 -5.63 -41.49 8.63
N GLN A 456 -5.24 -42.64 8.09
CA GLN A 456 -5.15 -42.82 6.63
C GLN A 456 -6.57 -42.93 6.06
N PRO A 457 -6.93 -42.13 5.04
CA PRO A 457 -8.18 -42.33 4.32
C PRO A 457 -8.15 -43.67 3.59
N GLU A 458 -9.17 -44.51 3.80
CA GLU A 458 -9.28 -45.86 3.23
C GLU A 458 -9.64 -45.86 1.71
N GLY A 459 -9.47 -44.71 1.02
CA GLY A 459 -9.83 -44.51 -0.38
C GLY A 459 -8.62 -44.40 -1.31
N ILE A 460 -8.79 -44.85 -2.56
CA ILE A 460 -7.78 -44.80 -3.62
C ILE A 460 -7.29 -43.35 -3.81
N LEU A 461 -5.99 -43.14 -3.56
CA LEU A 461 -5.23 -41.88 -3.51
C LEU A 461 -5.32 -40.94 -4.74
N ASP A 462 -6.02 -41.34 -5.81
CA ASP A 462 -5.83 -40.74 -7.13
C ASP A 462 -6.89 -39.69 -7.50
N ARG A 463 -8.01 -39.58 -6.77
CA ARG A 463 -9.05 -38.55 -7.03
C ARG A 463 -9.80 -38.15 -5.78
N PHE A 464 -9.25 -37.19 -5.04
CA PHE A 464 -10.03 -36.47 -4.04
C PHE A 464 -10.74 -35.28 -4.69
N SER A 465 -12.01 -35.06 -4.35
CA SER A 465 -12.67 -33.77 -4.61
C SER A 465 -12.16 -32.69 -3.65
N TRP A 466 -12.32 -31.41 -4.02
CA TRP A 466 -11.96 -30.27 -3.15
C TRP A 466 -12.57 -30.41 -1.75
N SER A 467 -13.85 -30.75 -1.67
CA SER A 467 -14.56 -30.95 -0.39
C SER A 467 -13.98 -32.08 0.44
N GLU A 468 -13.66 -33.22 -0.18
CA GLU A 468 -13.09 -34.37 0.53
C GLU A 468 -11.73 -34.04 1.11
N LEU A 469 -10.85 -33.41 0.33
CA LEU A 469 -9.49 -33.13 0.76
C LEU A 469 -9.46 -32.00 1.80
N CYS A 470 -10.39 -31.04 1.75
CA CYS A 470 -10.58 -30.06 2.82
C CYS A 470 -10.99 -30.73 4.13
N VAL A 471 -11.95 -31.65 4.12
CA VAL A 471 -12.42 -32.35 5.33
C VAL A 471 -11.28 -33.16 5.94
N VAL A 472 -10.57 -33.95 5.12
CA VAL A 472 -9.44 -34.76 5.59
C VAL A 472 -8.35 -33.90 6.22
N LEU A 473 -7.96 -32.79 5.57
CA LEU A 473 -6.93 -31.91 6.13
C LEU A 473 -7.40 -31.19 7.39
N GLN A 474 -8.65 -30.74 7.44
CA GLN A 474 -9.23 -30.07 8.60
C GLN A 474 -9.21 -31.00 9.82
N GLU A 475 -9.69 -32.23 9.68
CA GLU A 475 -9.69 -33.22 10.76
C GLU A 475 -8.27 -33.52 11.28
N ASN A 476 -7.29 -33.62 10.37
CA ASN A 476 -5.90 -33.84 10.76
C ASN A 476 -5.30 -32.63 11.49
N VAL A 477 -5.55 -31.40 11.01
CA VAL A 477 -5.10 -30.17 11.67
C VAL A 477 -5.71 -30.04 13.07
N ASP A 478 -7.02 -30.28 13.20
CA ASP A 478 -7.71 -30.19 14.49
C ASP A 478 -7.16 -31.21 15.50
N ALA A 479 -6.87 -32.43 15.05
CA ALA A 479 -6.30 -33.46 15.90
C ALA A 479 -4.84 -33.14 16.31
N LEU A 480 -4.01 -32.60 15.40
CA LEU A 480 -2.66 -32.13 15.73
C LEU A 480 -2.66 -30.97 16.73
N ILE A 481 -3.60 -30.02 16.57
CA ILE A 481 -3.78 -28.92 17.52
C ILE A 481 -4.16 -29.47 18.91
N SER A 482 -5.05 -30.45 18.96
CA SER A 482 -5.44 -31.11 20.22
C SER A 482 -4.25 -31.77 20.91
N ASP A 483 -3.42 -32.51 20.17
CA ASP A 483 -2.24 -33.17 20.72
C ASP A 483 -1.14 -32.20 21.14
N LEU A 484 -0.93 -31.11 20.41
CA LEU A 484 -0.03 -30.03 20.81
C LEU A 484 -0.47 -29.39 22.12
N ASN A 485 -1.76 -29.07 22.27
CA ASN A 485 -2.31 -28.51 23.51
C ASN A 485 -2.10 -29.46 24.70
N ARG A 486 -2.36 -30.76 24.49
CA ARG A 486 -2.12 -31.81 25.50
C ARG A 486 -0.64 -31.92 25.89
N ALA A 487 0.28 -31.78 24.93
CA ALA A 487 1.71 -31.78 25.19
C ALA A 487 2.13 -30.54 26.00
N ASN A 488 1.59 -29.37 25.67
CA ASN A 488 1.82 -28.14 26.43
C ASN A 488 1.32 -28.26 27.87
N GLU A 489 0.14 -28.82 28.10
CA GLU A 489 -0.37 -29.09 29.46
C GLU A 489 0.59 -29.98 30.26
N LYS A 490 1.13 -31.03 29.64
CA LYS A 490 2.15 -31.90 30.27
C LYS A 490 3.43 -31.14 30.59
N ILE A 491 3.90 -30.27 29.69
CA ILE A 491 5.09 -29.44 29.92
C ILE A 491 4.85 -28.49 31.09
N SER A 492 3.73 -27.77 31.11
CA SER A 492 3.38 -26.87 32.21
C SER A 492 3.29 -27.61 33.55
N HIS A 493 2.74 -28.83 33.56
CA HIS A 493 2.74 -29.66 34.76
C HIS A 493 4.15 -30.04 35.22
N LEU A 494 5.02 -30.48 34.30
CA LEU A 494 6.41 -30.82 34.62
C LEU A 494 7.21 -29.59 35.10
N GLU A 495 7.01 -28.42 34.49
CA GLU A 495 7.63 -27.17 34.93
C GLU A 495 7.20 -26.81 36.35
N TYR A 496 5.91 -26.95 36.67
CA TYR A 496 5.42 -26.76 38.03
C TYR A 496 6.09 -27.72 39.02
N VAL A 497 6.17 -29.01 38.69
CA VAL A 497 6.83 -30.02 39.54
C VAL A 497 8.32 -29.71 39.72
N CYS A 498 9.02 -29.33 38.66
CA CYS A 498 10.43 -28.94 38.70
C CYS A 498 10.66 -27.71 39.58
N LYS A 499 9.81 -26.69 39.44
CA LYS A 499 9.87 -25.48 40.28
C LYS A 499 9.62 -25.81 41.75
N ASN A 500 8.63 -26.65 42.04
CA ASN A 500 8.35 -27.09 43.41
C ASN A 500 9.54 -27.85 44.01
N LYS A 501 10.10 -28.82 43.28
CA LYS A 501 11.31 -29.55 43.71
C LYS A 501 12.49 -28.60 43.94
N SER A 502 12.72 -27.65 43.04
CA SER A 502 13.79 -26.64 43.20
C SER A 502 13.60 -25.79 44.45
N ASN A 503 12.37 -25.36 44.75
CA ASN A 503 12.08 -24.60 45.97
C ASN A 503 12.35 -25.44 47.23
N THR A 504 11.88 -26.69 47.28
CA THR A 504 12.15 -27.58 48.42
C THR A 504 13.64 -27.85 48.62
N MET A 505 14.41 -27.95 47.53
CA MET A 505 15.87 -28.11 47.60
C MET A 505 16.55 -26.87 48.19
N LYS A 506 16.10 -25.66 47.81
CA LYS A 506 16.61 -24.40 48.38
C LYS A 506 16.29 -24.28 49.87
N GLU A 507 15.08 -24.63 50.28
CA GLU A 507 14.66 -24.64 51.69
C GLU A 507 15.51 -25.63 52.51
N LEU A 508 15.75 -26.83 51.99
CA LEU A 508 16.61 -27.82 52.62
C LEU A 508 18.05 -27.31 52.75
N GLN A 509 18.60 -26.74 51.67
CA GLN A 509 19.95 -26.19 51.65
C GLN A 509 20.09 -25.05 52.67
N GLN A 510 19.12 -24.13 52.73
CA GLN A 510 19.10 -23.05 53.72
C GLN A 510 19.06 -23.60 55.15
N SER A 511 18.19 -24.57 55.42
CA SER A 511 18.11 -25.21 56.75
C SER A 511 19.42 -25.90 57.14
N GLN A 512 20.15 -26.49 56.19
CA GLN A 512 21.45 -27.11 56.43
C GLN A 512 22.53 -26.06 56.74
N GLU A 513 22.58 -24.98 55.97
CA GLU A 513 23.48 -23.84 56.20
C GLU A 513 23.27 -23.24 57.60
N ASP A 514 22.00 -23.02 57.98
CA ASP A 514 21.63 -22.49 59.29
C ASP A 514 22.06 -23.43 60.43
N ALA A 515 21.92 -24.75 60.24
CA ALA A 515 22.39 -25.74 61.21
C ALA A 515 23.91 -25.74 61.37
N PHE A 516 24.66 -25.61 60.27
CA PHE A 516 26.13 -25.49 60.32
C PHE A 516 26.58 -24.19 60.98
N ASN A 517 25.94 -23.06 60.66
CA ASN A 517 26.24 -21.78 61.30
C ASN A 517 26.03 -21.85 62.82
N LYS A 518 24.92 -22.44 63.26
CA LYS A 518 24.64 -22.65 64.69
C LYS A 518 25.69 -23.55 65.35
N MET A 519 26.11 -24.63 64.69
CA MET A 519 27.17 -25.51 65.18
C MET A 519 28.53 -24.78 65.25
N ALA A 520 28.85 -23.95 64.26
CA ALA A 520 30.08 -23.16 64.24
C ALA A 520 30.12 -22.13 65.38
N GLU A 521 29.00 -21.49 65.69
CA GLU A 521 28.86 -20.61 66.86
C GLU A 521 29.05 -21.37 68.17
N GLN A 522 28.46 -22.56 68.31
CA GLN A 522 28.65 -23.42 69.47
C GLN A 522 30.13 -23.82 69.63
N MET A 523 30.81 -24.22 68.55
CA MET A 523 32.24 -24.52 68.53
C MET A 523 33.08 -23.31 68.95
N LYS A 524 32.76 -22.09 68.47
CA LYS A 524 33.46 -20.86 68.90
C LYS A 524 33.25 -20.58 70.39
N ALA A 525 32.03 -20.76 70.90
CA ALA A 525 31.73 -20.60 72.32
C ALA A 525 32.47 -21.63 73.19
N GLN A 526 32.60 -22.86 72.71
CA GLN A 526 33.39 -23.90 73.39
C GLN A 526 34.89 -23.58 73.38
N ALA A 527 35.42 -23.17 72.23
CA ALA A 527 36.82 -22.78 72.10
C ALA A 527 37.16 -21.56 73.00
N SER A 528 36.26 -20.58 73.10
CA SER A 528 36.46 -19.43 74.00
C SER A 528 36.41 -19.85 75.47
N CYS A 529 35.54 -20.79 75.84
CA CYS A 529 35.52 -21.39 77.17
C CYS A 529 36.86 -22.05 77.52
N TRP A 530 37.38 -22.91 76.64
CA TRP A 530 38.70 -23.54 76.81
C TRP A 530 39.84 -22.52 76.85
N GLN A 531 39.80 -21.47 76.03
CA GLN A 531 40.81 -20.41 76.05
C GLN A 531 40.82 -19.66 77.40
N ASN A 532 39.65 -19.39 77.97
CA ASN A 532 39.53 -18.74 79.27
C ASN A 532 40.04 -19.64 80.40
N GLU A 533 39.72 -20.93 80.36
CA GLU A 533 40.22 -21.92 81.31
C GLU A 533 41.74 -22.06 81.24
N LYS A 534 42.30 -22.12 80.02
CA LYS A 534 43.76 -22.09 79.80
C LYS A 534 44.40 -20.84 80.40
N LYS A 535 43.87 -19.64 80.11
CA LYS A 535 44.40 -18.38 80.67
C LYS A 535 44.36 -18.37 82.21
N TYR A 536 43.27 -18.87 82.78
CA TYR A 536 43.13 -18.99 84.23
C TYR A 536 44.22 -19.89 84.81
N LEU A 537 44.45 -21.06 84.22
CA LEU A 537 45.52 -21.97 84.64
C LEU A 537 46.91 -21.35 84.46
N GLU A 538 47.19 -20.71 83.32
CA GLU A 538 48.47 -20.01 83.08
C GLU A 538 48.74 -18.92 84.13
N GLN A 539 47.71 -18.15 84.52
CA GLN A 539 47.82 -17.17 85.60
C GLN A 539 48.09 -17.83 86.94
N GLN A 540 47.39 -18.93 87.28
CA GLN A 540 47.64 -19.68 88.51
C GLN A 540 49.09 -20.19 88.57
N TYR A 541 49.61 -20.80 87.50
CA TYR A 541 50.99 -21.25 87.44
C TYR A 541 52.00 -20.11 87.49
N SER A 542 51.74 -19.00 86.80
CA SER A 542 52.62 -17.83 86.82
C SER A 542 52.72 -17.21 88.22
N GLY A 543 51.60 -17.14 88.94
CA GLY A 543 51.57 -16.72 90.34
C GLY A 543 52.41 -17.63 91.23
N LEU A 544 52.21 -18.95 91.11
CA LEU A 544 53.00 -19.94 91.86
C LEU A 544 54.50 -19.85 91.54
N LEU A 545 54.87 -19.70 90.26
CA LEU A 545 56.27 -19.55 89.83
C LEU A 545 56.88 -18.27 90.40
N GLY A 546 56.14 -17.16 90.38
CA GLY A 546 56.55 -15.88 90.94
C GLY A 546 56.81 -15.97 92.44
N GLU A 547 55.94 -16.66 93.20
CA GLU A 547 56.17 -16.92 94.62
C GLU A 547 57.42 -17.77 94.88
N VAL A 548 57.67 -18.78 94.04
CA VAL A 548 58.88 -19.61 94.14
C VAL A 548 60.12 -18.78 93.84
N TYR A 549 60.10 -17.95 92.79
CA TYR A 549 61.19 -17.03 92.47
C TYR A 549 61.47 -16.03 93.59
N ALA A 550 60.43 -15.42 94.17
CA ALA A 550 60.58 -14.50 95.30
C ALA A 550 61.19 -15.19 96.52
N ARG A 551 60.72 -16.40 96.86
CA ARG A 551 61.30 -17.23 97.94
C ARG A 551 62.76 -17.61 97.66
N ALA A 552 63.09 -17.96 96.43
CA ALA A 552 64.45 -18.29 96.02
C ALA A 552 65.36 -17.07 96.07
N GLN A 553 64.87 -15.89 95.67
CA GLN A 553 65.63 -14.64 95.67
C GLN A 553 65.92 -14.16 97.10
N VAL A 554 64.95 -14.25 98.02
CA VAL A 554 65.16 -14.01 99.45
C VAL A 554 66.25 -14.94 100.01
N ARG A 555 66.18 -16.24 99.68
CA ARG A 555 67.22 -17.19 100.09
C ARG A 555 68.59 -16.89 99.47
N CYS A 556 68.65 -16.42 98.23
CA CYS A 556 69.91 -15.99 97.61
C CYS A 556 70.47 -14.74 98.28
N TYR A 557 69.63 -13.77 98.65
CA TYR A 557 70.07 -12.60 99.43
C TYR A 557 70.53 -13.00 100.83
N GLU A 558 69.84 -13.93 101.50
CA GLU A 558 70.29 -14.50 102.78
C GLU A 558 71.64 -15.22 102.63
N LEU A 559 71.86 -16.00 101.56
CA LEU A 559 73.13 -16.64 101.24
C LEU A 559 74.25 -15.63 100.93
N LEU A 560 73.95 -14.56 100.18
CA LEU A 560 74.90 -13.48 99.90
C LEU A 560 75.28 -12.72 101.19
N ILE A 561 74.32 -12.47 102.08
CA ILE A 561 74.58 -11.90 103.41
C ILE A 561 75.43 -12.86 104.26
N PHE A 562 75.14 -14.17 104.21
CA PHE A 562 75.92 -15.19 104.92
C PHE A 562 77.37 -15.27 104.41
N ILE A 563 77.58 -15.16 103.10
CA ILE A 563 78.92 -15.14 102.48
C ILE A 563 79.66 -13.83 102.81
N PHE A 564 78.97 -12.69 102.86
CA PHE A 564 79.56 -11.39 103.21
C PHE A 564 79.92 -11.25 104.70
N PHE A 565 79.29 -12.03 105.59
CA PHE A 565 79.61 -12.06 107.02
C PHE A 565 80.76 -13.03 107.37
N PHE A 566 81.11 -13.94 106.46
CA PHE A 566 82.15 -14.96 106.64
C PHE A 566 83.46 -14.64 105.88
N TRP A 567 83.55 -13.47 105.25
CA TRP A 567 84.75 -12.90 104.64
C TRP A 567 85.14 -11.64 105.42
#